data_AF-A0A8T3SJV3-F1
#
_entry.id   AF-A0A8T3SJV3-F1
#
_cell.length_a   1.000
_cell.length_b   1.000
_cell.length_c   1.000
_cell.angle_alpha   90.00
_cell.angle_beta   90.00
_cell.angle_gamma   90.00
#
_symmetry.space_group_name_H-M   'P 1'
#
loop_
_entity.id
_entity.type
_entity.pdbx_description
1 polymer ?
#
loop_
_entity_poly.entity_id
_entity_poly.type
_entity_poly.pdbx_seq_one_letter_code
_entity_poly.pdbx_strand_id
1 'polypeptide(L)'
;MTEQHLTTTRLGRSYQVNVDPLGAEFMFRDVNVTGELHADVSVKHGTTHLFRTSTTLSLTGRDRVAKTAAELDSGDGEAWRRATFAAVEAILAEEESLGGLIDLRQAEAAQAGTEMVVEGIFPRANTALIAPNEIGKTTVARALCLSITTGQEIIPGLLPAVTGPVLYVAGEDPYADFHARSLDEICRGIGYMRAEAPHAIDLFKPRGRPLHRLARGLAERADEYVAVILDSHQSLLGEVHDGGGIRDRDSLFWTALDEIGIPSFTIGHPNRGDRQRWNASDGSFAGSDVNQDRIRCRWMARSKDDDEPLIGIYRRRYTLDNLKWTHGPRFAPVSFAIERFRAYGEEGWTLRFTPSEELQREQGEGRSVGRPTVFGETLAAWQAGARAPKQLAEVLSISQATARQRLHRFREDLNKGESDA
;
A
#
# COMPACT_ATOMS: atom_id res chain seq x y z
N MET A 1 39.61 -30.85 -8.12
CA MET A 1 39.07 -29.51 -7.86
C MET A 1 37.59 -29.69 -7.62
N THR A 2 37.10 -29.37 -6.43
CA THR A 2 35.68 -29.46 -6.11
C THR A 2 34.96 -28.33 -6.83
N GLU A 3 33.95 -28.66 -7.62
CA GLU A 3 33.13 -27.68 -8.35
C GLU A 3 32.39 -26.80 -7.34
N GLN A 4 32.46 -25.48 -7.50
CA GLN A 4 31.71 -24.55 -6.65
C GLN A 4 30.29 -24.44 -7.19
N HIS A 5 29.30 -24.64 -6.32
CA HIS A 5 27.91 -24.40 -6.67
C HIS A 5 27.53 -22.99 -6.23
N LEU A 6 27.02 -22.20 -7.17
CA LEU A 6 26.66 -20.81 -6.98
C LEU A 6 25.15 -20.66 -7.13
N THR A 7 24.51 -19.96 -6.20
CA THR A 7 23.13 -19.49 -6.36
C THR A 7 23.13 -17.98 -6.31
N THR A 8 22.68 -17.34 -7.39
CA THR A 8 22.56 -15.88 -7.50
C THR A 8 21.09 -15.48 -7.47
N THR A 9 20.76 -14.51 -6.63
CA THR A 9 19.42 -13.90 -6.55
C THR A 9 19.55 -12.40 -6.73
N ARG A 10 18.85 -11.86 -7.73
CA ARG A 10 18.82 -10.42 -7.99
C ARG A 10 17.67 -9.76 -7.21
N LEU A 11 17.98 -8.68 -6.52
CA LEU A 11 17.07 -7.90 -5.67
C LEU A 11 17.14 -6.43 -6.07
N GLY A 12 16.46 -6.06 -7.16
CA GLY A 12 16.60 -4.75 -7.79
C GLY A 12 18.02 -4.52 -8.33
N ARG A 13 18.75 -3.56 -7.77
CA ARG A 13 20.18 -3.29 -8.09
C ARG A 13 21.17 -4.01 -7.15
N SER A 14 20.66 -4.85 -6.25
CA SER A 14 21.46 -5.66 -5.34
C SER A 14 21.49 -7.12 -5.80
N TYR A 15 22.54 -7.84 -5.43
CA TYR A 15 22.74 -9.25 -5.73
C TYR A 15 23.13 -10.00 -4.47
N GLN A 16 22.41 -11.08 -4.18
CA GLN A 16 22.82 -12.07 -3.20
C GLN A 16 23.44 -13.26 -3.93
N VAL A 17 24.64 -13.67 -3.52
CA VAL A 17 25.34 -14.82 -4.07
C VAL A 17 25.74 -15.76 -2.95
N ASN A 18 25.21 -16.97 -2.98
CA ASN A 18 25.59 -18.05 -2.07
C ASN A 18 26.61 -18.96 -2.76
N VAL A 19 27.70 -19.30 -2.07
CA VAL A 19 28.81 -20.12 -2.59
C VAL A 19 29.00 -21.38 -1.76
N ASP A 20 28.63 -22.52 -2.32
CA ASP A 20 28.82 -23.84 -1.73
C ASP A 20 30.07 -24.55 -2.29
N PRO A 21 30.73 -25.42 -1.50
CA PRO A 21 30.40 -25.81 -0.13
C PRO A 21 30.99 -24.88 0.94
N LEU A 22 31.54 -23.72 0.55
CA LEU A 22 32.15 -22.78 1.51
C LEU A 22 31.11 -22.22 2.50
N GLY A 23 29.81 -22.25 2.17
CA GLY A 23 28.76 -21.67 3.02
C GLY A 23 28.87 -20.16 3.13
N ALA A 24 29.51 -19.52 2.14
CA ALA A 24 29.70 -18.08 2.09
C ALA A 24 28.51 -17.42 1.40
N GLU A 25 28.00 -16.35 1.99
CA GLU A 25 26.98 -15.48 1.39
C GLU A 25 27.61 -14.11 1.15
N PHE A 26 27.55 -13.65 -0.10
CA PHE A 26 27.94 -12.32 -0.51
C PHE A 26 26.69 -11.53 -0.88
N MET A 27 26.58 -10.31 -0.36
CA MET A 27 25.54 -9.36 -0.73
C MET A 27 26.20 -8.13 -1.35
N PHE A 28 26.02 -7.94 -2.64
CA PHE A 28 26.55 -6.82 -3.41
C PHE A 28 25.44 -5.81 -3.65
N ARG A 29 25.52 -4.65 -3.01
CA ARG A 29 24.48 -3.62 -3.07
C ARG A 29 24.88 -2.47 -3.97
N ASP A 30 23.87 -1.81 -4.57
CA ASP A 30 24.05 -0.68 -5.48
C ASP A 30 25.03 -0.98 -6.61
N VAL A 31 24.89 -2.17 -7.22
CA VAL A 31 25.75 -2.53 -8.34
C VAL A 31 25.54 -1.51 -9.46
N ASN A 32 26.64 -0.85 -9.84
CA ASN A 32 26.65 0.15 -10.88
C ASN A 32 27.63 -0.26 -11.98
N VAL A 33 27.07 -0.53 -13.17
CA VAL A 33 27.80 -0.94 -14.38
C VAL A 33 28.30 0.23 -15.23
N THR A 34 28.15 1.49 -14.80
CA THR A 34 28.74 2.63 -15.51
C THR A 34 30.25 2.72 -15.27
N GLY A 35 31.04 2.00 -16.08
CA GLY A 35 32.49 1.96 -15.98
C GLY A 35 32.98 0.77 -15.16
N GLU A 36 33.73 1.02 -14.09
CA GLU A 36 34.14 -0.06 -13.18
C GLU A 36 32.99 -0.41 -12.21
N LEU A 37 32.67 -1.71 -12.11
CA LEU A 37 31.59 -2.23 -11.28
C LEU A 37 31.81 -1.85 -9.80
N HIS A 38 31.07 -0.88 -9.28
CA HIS A 38 31.15 -0.47 -7.87
C HIS A 38 30.00 -1.09 -7.08
N ALA A 39 30.27 -1.57 -5.86
CA ALA A 39 29.26 -2.13 -4.98
C ALA A 39 29.59 -1.92 -3.48
N ASP A 40 28.55 -1.89 -2.66
CA ASP A 40 28.64 -2.06 -1.21
C ASP A 40 28.46 -3.55 -0.87
N VAL A 41 29.58 -4.20 -0.56
CA VAL A 41 29.70 -5.65 -0.37
C VAL A 41 29.61 -5.98 1.10
N SER A 42 28.71 -6.90 1.45
CA SER A 42 28.66 -7.54 2.77
C SER A 42 28.93 -9.04 2.60
N VAL A 43 29.72 -9.60 3.50
CA VAL A 43 30.11 -11.02 3.46
C VAL A 43 29.71 -11.69 4.77
N LYS A 44 29.07 -12.85 4.66
CA LYS A 44 28.74 -13.72 5.79
C LYS A 44 29.29 -15.14 5.54
N HIS A 45 29.55 -15.86 6.62
CA HIS A 45 29.82 -17.29 6.60
C HIS A 45 28.89 -17.97 7.61
N GLY A 46 28.00 -18.83 7.11
CA GLY A 46 26.87 -19.33 7.88
C GLY A 46 26.00 -18.19 8.41
N THR A 47 25.78 -18.14 9.73
CA THR A 47 25.01 -17.06 10.38
C THR A 47 25.85 -15.85 10.77
N THR A 48 27.17 -15.89 10.60
CA THR A 48 28.08 -14.86 11.10
C THR A 48 28.36 -13.83 10.02
N HIS A 49 28.06 -12.57 10.30
CA HIS A 49 28.47 -11.45 9.45
C HIS A 49 29.95 -11.14 9.69
N LEU A 50 30.78 -11.26 8.65
CA LEU A 50 32.20 -11.00 8.73
C LEU A 50 32.48 -9.49 8.62
N PHE A 51 32.06 -8.86 7.52
CA PHE A 51 32.26 -7.43 7.30
C PHE A 51 31.33 -6.85 6.22
N ARG A 52 31.33 -5.51 6.15
CA ARG A 52 30.71 -4.71 5.09
C ARG A 52 31.69 -3.65 4.61
N THR A 53 31.82 -3.46 3.30
CA THR A 53 32.72 -2.48 2.72
C THR A 53 32.22 -1.99 1.35
N SER A 54 32.53 -0.75 0.99
CA SER A 54 32.30 -0.24 -0.36
C SER A 54 33.57 -0.37 -1.17
N THR A 55 33.48 -1.00 -2.34
CA THR A 55 34.65 -1.21 -3.20
C THR A 55 34.28 -1.31 -4.66
N THR A 56 35.25 -1.02 -5.52
CA THR A 56 35.19 -1.38 -6.92
C THR A 56 35.53 -2.86 -7.06
N LEU A 57 34.72 -3.62 -7.76
CA LEU A 57 34.88 -5.05 -8.02
C LEU A 57 35.90 -5.33 -9.13
N SER A 58 36.95 -4.52 -9.20
CA SER A 58 38.15 -4.76 -10.00
C SER A 58 39.00 -5.88 -9.38
N LEU A 59 40.04 -6.35 -10.08
CA LEU A 59 40.93 -7.41 -9.56
C LEU A 59 41.47 -7.09 -8.16
N THR A 60 41.86 -5.85 -7.91
CA THR A 60 42.39 -5.42 -6.60
C THR A 60 41.31 -5.37 -5.52
N GLY A 61 40.10 -4.93 -5.85
CA GLY A 61 38.98 -4.93 -4.90
C GLY A 61 38.50 -6.33 -4.55
N ARG A 62 38.41 -7.23 -5.55
CA ARG A 62 38.11 -8.66 -5.35
C ARG A 62 39.12 -9.32 -4.41
N ASP A 63 40.42 -9.10 -4.65
CA ASP A 63 41.48 -9.64 -3.80
C ASP A 63 41.42 -9.09 -2.37
N ARG A 64 41.07 -7.81 -2.20
CA ARG A 64 40.88 -7.21 -0.89
C ARG A 64 39.71 -7.86 -0.14
N VAL A 65 38.55 -8.03 -0.79
CA VAL A 65 37.37 -8.68 -0.20
C VAL A 65 37.70 -10.11 0.22
N ALA A 66 38.32 -10.89 -0.67
CA ALA A 66 38.72 -12.27 -0.38
C ALA A 66 39.68 -12.37 0.80
N LYS A 67 40.71 -11.52 0.83
CA LYS A 67 41.72 -11.50 1.89
C LYS A 67 41.10 -11.12 3.23
N THR A 68 40.28 -10.07 3.28
CA THR A 68 39.60 -9.66 4.51
C THR A 68 38.63 -10.73 5.01
N ALA A 69 37.90 -11.42 4.12
CA ALA A 69 37.04 -12.54 4.51
C ALA A 69 37.85 -13.67 5.14
N ALA A 70 38.93 -14.11 4.48
CA ALA A 70 39.79 -15.18 4.97
C ALA A 70 40.44 -14.86 6.32
N GLU A 71 40.90 -13.61 6.51
CA GLU A 71 41.50 -13.15 7.77
C GLU A 71 40.49 -13.16 8.93
N LEU A 72 39.26 -12.69 8.70
CA LEU A 72 38.23 -12.62 9.73
C LEU A 72 37.61 -14.00 10.04
N ASP A 73 37.53 -14.87 9.04
CA ASP A 73 37.02 -16.22 9.17
C ASP A 73 38.09 -17.20 9.71
N SER A 74 39.36 -16.79 9.75
CA SER A 74 40.50 -17.69 10.01
C SER A 74 40.52 -18.92 9.08
N GLY A 75 40.05 -18.74 7.84
CA GLY A 75 39.77 -19.81 6.88
C GLY A 75 40.82 -19.96 5.78
N ASP A 76 40.56 -20.85 4.82
CA ASP A 76 41.41 -21.05 3.64
C ASP A 76 41.32 -19.83 2.71
N GLY A 77 42.39 -19.03 2.65
CA GLY A 77 42.45 -17.82 1.83
C GLY A 77 42.27 -18.07 0.33
N GLU A 78 42.69 -19.24 -0.16
CA GLU A 78 42.53 -19.58 -1.57
C GLU A 78 41.09 -20.02 -1.88
N ALA A 79 40.39 -20.66 -0.94
CA ALA A 79 38.96 -20.93 -1.06
C ALA A 79 38.14 -19.64 -1.10
N TRP A 80 38.43 -18.67 -0.21
CA TRP A 80 37.79 -17.35 -0.20
C TRP A 80 38.09 -16.53 -1.45
N ARG A 81 39.31 -16.62 -1.99
CA ARG A 81 39.68 -16.02 -3.28
C ARG A 81 38.81 -16.56 -4.41
N ARG A 82 38.75 -17.89 -4.58
CA ARG A 82 37.91 -18.51 -5.62
C ARG A 82 36.43 -18.14 -5.45
N ALA A 83 35.90 -18.22 -4.24
CA ALA A 83 34.50 -17.87 -3.96
C ALA A 83 34.18 -16.42 -4.30
N THR A 84 35.03 -15.47 -3.90
CA THR A 84 34.82 -14.03 -4.19
C THR A 84 34.87 -13.77 -5.69
N PHE A 85 35.82 -14.37 -6.42
CA PHE A 85 35.93 -14.19 -7.86
C PHE A 85 34.72 -14.80 -8.58
N ALA A 86 34.34 -16.02 -8.22
CA ALA A 86 33.19 -16.69 -8.79
C ALA A 86 31.89 -15.89 -8.55
N ALA A 87 31.72 -15.33 -7.34
CA ALA A 87 30.55 -14.51 -7.02
C ALA A 87 30.48 -13.21 -7.85
N VAL A 88 31.62 -12.55 -8.08
CA VAL A 88 31.64 -11.33 -8.92
C VAL A 88 31.41 -11.66 -10.40
N GLU A 89 31.99 -12.75 -10.91
CA GLU A 89 31.73 -13.19 -12.30
C GLU A 89 30.26 -13.54 -12.52
N ALA A 90 29.61 -14.19 -11.54
CA ALA A 90 28.18 -14.48 -11.62
C ALA A 90 27.33 -13.21 -11.75
N ILE A 91 27.69 -12.14 -11.04
CA ILE A 91 26.99 -10.84 -11.12
C ILE A 91 27.24 -10.17 -12.47
N LEU A 92 28.47 -10.21 -12.98
CA LEU A 92 28.79 -9.64 -14.29
C LEU A 92 28.02 -10.35 -15.41
N ALA A 93 27.96 -11.68 -15.37
CA ALA A 93 27.18 -12.46 -16.33
C ALA A 93 25.68 -12.12 -16.26
N GLU A 94 25.13 -11.97 -15.04
CA GLU A 94 23.74 -11.58 -14.84
C GLU A 94 23.46 -10.16 -15.36
N GLU A 95 24.32 -9.17 -15.05
CA GLU A 95 24.21 -7.80 -15.58
C GLU A 95 24.31 -7.73 -17.11
N GLU A 96 25.20 -8.51 -17.71
CA GLU A 96 25.30 -8.61 -19.18
C GLU A 96 24.02 -9.21 -19.78
N SER A 97 23.42 -10.20 -19.11
CA SER A 97 22.17 -10.82 -19.57
C SER A 97 20.97 -9.88 -19.52
N LEU A 98 20.93 -8.94 -18.57
CA LEU A 98 19.84 -7.95 -18.44
C LEU A 98 19.81 -6.96 -19.60
N GLY A 99 20.97 -6.65 -20.19
CA GLY A 99 21.09 -5.87 -21.42
C GLY A 99 20.87 -6.71 -22.69
N GLY A 100 20.71 -8.02 -22.53
CA GLY A 100 20.50 -8.96 -23.62
C GLY A 100 19.19 -8.71 -24.37
N LEU A 101 19.22 -8.91 -25.68
CA LEU A 101 18.01 -8.83 -26.49
C LEU A 101 17.12 -10.04 -26.18
N ILE A 102 15.88 -9.79 -25.76
CA ILE A 102 14.86 -10.83 -25.62
C ILE A 102 14.08 -10.92 -26.94
N ASP A 103 14.05 -12.10 -27.54
CA ASP A 103 13.18 -12.37 -28.69
C ASP A 103 11.73 -12.50 -28.21
N LEU A 104 10.91 -11.48 -28.44
CA LEU A 104 9.50 -11.48 -28.05
C LEU A 104 8.68 -12.61 -28.68
N ARG A 105 9.18 -13.27 -29.75
CA ARG A 105 8.54 -14.46 -30.33
C ARG A 105 8.71 -15.71 -29.46
N GLN A 106 9.73 -15.70 -28.61
CA GLN A 106 10.09 -16.80 -27.71
C GLN A 106 9.77 -16.47 -26.24
N ALA A 107 9.46 -15.22 -25.93
CA ALA A 107 9.03 -14.82 -24.60
C ALA A 107 7.74 -15.56 -24.22
N GLU A 108 7.71 -16.14 -23.03
CA GLU A 108 6.49 -16.75 -22.50
C GLU A 108 5.43 -15.66 -22.31
N ALA A 109 4.25 -15.89 -22.89
CA ALA A 109 3.11 -15.03 -22.62
C ALA A 109 2.71 -15.17 -21.15
N ALA A 110 2.36 -14.04 -20.51
CA ALA A 110 1.83 -14.08 -19.16
C ALA A 110 0.59 -14.99 -19.10
N GLN A 111 0.48 -15.79 -18.04
CA GLN A 111 -0.69 -16.64 -17.83
C GLN A 111 -1.93 -15.75 -17.61
N ALA A 112 -3.03 -16.06 -18.30
CA ALA A 112 -4.30 -15.35 -18.13
C ALA A 112 -4.72 -15.34 -16.65
N GLY A 113 -5.08 -14.17 -16.11
CA GLY A 113 -5.47 -14.00 -14.71
C GLY A 113 -4.31 -13.71 -13.72
N THR A 114 -3.05 -13.86 -14.14
CA THR A 114 -1.89 -13.48 -13.30
C THR A 114 -1.56 -11.99 -13.36
N GLU A 115 -2.32 -11.23 -14.15
CA GLU A 115 -2.09 -9.80 -14.40
C GLU A 115 -2.66 -8.90 -13.31
N MET A 116 -3.42 -9.42 -12.35
CA MET A 116 -4.11 -8.63 -11.32
C MET A 116 -3.61 -8.98 -9.91
N VAL A 117 -3.58 -7.98 -9.05
CA VAL A 117 -3.45 -8.10 -7.59
C VAL A 117 -4.84 -8.07 -6.96
N VAL A 118 -5.67 -7.10 -7.38
CA VAL A 118 -7.09 -6.99 -7.03
C VAL A 118 -7.88 -6.76 -8.31
N GLU A 119 -8.86 -7.62 -8.55
CA GLU A 119 -9.69 -7.60 -9.75
C GLU A 119 -10.33 -6.24 -9.96
N GLY A 120 -10.35 -5.83 -11.22
CA GLY A 120 -10.98 -4.58 -11.64
C GLY A 120 -10.32 -3.28 -11.17
N ILE A 121 -9.25 -3.29 -10.36
CA ILE A 121 -8.63 -2.03 -9.89
C ILE A 121 -7.09 -2.02 -9.85
N PHE A 122 -6.46 -3.11 -9.41
CA PHE A 122 -5.03 -3.13 -9.09
C PHE A 122 -4.32 -4.21 -9.92
N PRO A 123 -3.94 -3.90 -11.17
CA PRO A 123 -3.09 -4.77 -11.97
C PRO A 123 -1.69 -4.93 -11.37
N ARG A 124 -0.94 -5.93 -11.86
CA ARG A 124 0.50 -6.13 -11.64
C ARG A 124 1.34 -5.07 -12.37
N ALA A 125 1.03 -3.81 -12.11
CA ALA A 125 1.66 -2.64 -12.70
C ALA A 125 1.49 -1.43 -11.77
N ASN A 126 2.17 -0.34 -12.12
CA ASN A 126 2.06 0.92 -11.39
C ASN A 126 0.63 1.49 -11.50
N THR A 127 -0.09 1.45 -10.38
CA THR A 127 -1.49 1.88 -10.26
C THR A 127 -1.59 3.12 -9.38
N ALA A 128 -2.48 4.05 -9.73
CA ALA A 128 -2.70 5.26 -8.97
C ALA A 128 -4.19 5.51 -8.67
N LEU A 129 -4.49 5.86 -7.41
CA LEU A 129 -5.79 6.38 -6.99
C LEU A 129 -5.70 7.86 -6.66
N ILE A 130 -6.46 8.68 -7.39
CA ILE A 130 -6.41 10.13 -7.33
C ILE A 130 -7.72 10.65 -6.76
N ALA A 131 -7.62 11.47 -5.72
CA ALA A 131 -8.73 12.26 -5.21
C ALA A 131 -8.22 13.42 -4.35
N PRO A 132 -9.00 14.49 -4.18
CA PRO A 132 -8.75 15.53 -3.18
C PRO A 132 -8.58 14.99 -1.75
N ASN A 133 -8.16 15.88 -0.86
CA ASN A 133 -8.09 15.60 0.59
C ASN A 133 -9.44 15.13 1.12
N GLU A 134 -9.38 14.35 2.20
CA GLU A 134 -10.54 13.95 3.01
C GLU A 134 -11.55 13.03 2.32
N ILE A 135 -11.38 12.68 1.04
CA ILE A 135 -12.21 11.69 0.31
C ILE A 135 -11.77 10.25 0.63
N GLY A 136 -11.27 9.92 1.82
CA GLY A 136 -11.06 8.52 2.25
C GLY A 136 -10.16 7.61 1.39
N LYS A 137 -9.23 8.16 0.59
CA LYS A 137 -8.30 7.36 -0.24
C LYS A 137 -7.50 6.35 0.59
N THR A 138 -6.96 6.81 1.72
CA THR A 138 -6.24 5.99 2.70
C THR A 138 -7.11 4.85 3.25
N THR A 139 -8.41 5.09 3.43
CA THR A 139 -9.37 4.04 3.85
C THR A 139 -9.51 2.96 2.78
N VAL A 140 -9.67 3.36 1.51
CA VAL A 140 -9.71 2.42 0.37
C VAL A 140 -8.42 1.61 0.30
N ALA A 141 -7.26 2.26 0.41
CA ALA A 141 -5.97 1.58 0.37
C ALA A 141 -5.78 0.57 1.51
N ARG A 142 -6.18 0.90 2.73
CA ARG A 142 -6.16 -0.04 3.87
C ARG A 142 -7.10 -1.22 3.69
N ALA A 143 -8.28 -1.00 3.10
CA ALA A 143 -9.20 -2.07 2.76
C ALA A 143 -8.65 -2.98 1.65
N LEU A 144 -7.93 -2.41 0.67
CA LEU A 144 -7.19 -3.21 -0.32
C LEU A 144 -6.09 -4.05 0.32
N CYS A 145 -5.31 -3.50 1.26
CA CYS A 145 -4.34 -4.31 2.02
C CYS A 145 -5.00 -5.49 2.70
N LEU A 146 -6.09 -5.27 3.44
CA LEU A 146 -6.81 -6.35 4.13
C LEU A 146 -7.42 -7.35 3.15
N SER A 147 -7.96 -6.90 2.02
CA SER A 147 -8.49 -7.77 0.98
C SER A 147 -7.40 -8.72 0.48
N ILE A 148 -6.22 -8.17 0.12
CA ILE A 148 -5.06 -8.96 -0.34
C ILE A 148 -4.56 -9.89 0.76
N THR A 149 -4.43 -9.44 2.01
CA THR A 149 -3.85 -10.28 3.07
C THR A 149 -4.80 -11.33 3.61
N THR A 150 -6.11 -11.16 3.47
CA THR A 150 -7.12 -12.13 3.94
C THR A 150 -7.70 -12.99 2.82
N GLY A 151 -7.55 -12.58 1.56
CA GLY A 151 -8.23 -13.20 0.43
C GLY A 151 -9.73 -12.90 0.35
N GLN A 152 -10.25 -11.97 1.16
CA GLN A 152 -11.67 -11.63 1.21
C GLN A 152 -12.01 -10.40 0.37
N GLU A 153 -13.19 -10.41 -0.24
CA GLU A 153 -13.77 -9.20 -0.83
C GLU A 153 -14.24 -8.24 0.27
N ILE A 154 -13.43 -7.22 0.56
CA ILE A 154 -13.77 -6.19 1.56
C ILE A 154 -14.52 -5.03 0.91
N ILE A 155 -14.07 -4.59 -0.26
CA ILE A 155 -14.76 -3.57 -1.05
C ILE A 155 -15.56 -4.31 -2.12
N PRO A 156 -16.89 -4.11 -2.19
CA PRO A 156 -17.71 -4.77 -3.19
C PRO A 156 -17.26 -4.50 -4.63
N GLY A 157 -17.17 -5.56 -5.43
CA GLY A 157 -16.67 -5.58 -6.79
C GLY A 157 -15.13 -5.68 -6.91
N LEU A 158 -14.39 -5.72 -5.79
CA LEU A 158 -12.92 -5.71 -5.77
C LEU A 158 -12.37 -6.95 -5.04
N LEU A 159 -12.46 -8.09 -5.72
CA LEU A 159 -11.96 -9.38 -5.23
C LEU A 159 -10.41 -9.46 -5.36
N PRO A 160 -9.67 -9.94 -4.34
CA PRO A 160 -8.24 -10.15 -4.48
C PRO A 160 -7.96 -11.31 -5.44
N ALA A 161 -7.10 -11.07 -6.43
CA ALA A 161 -6.63 -12.10 -7.37
C ALA A 161 -5.40 -12.86 -6.82
N VAL A 162 -4.67 -12.23 -5.91
CA VAL A 162 -3.54 -12.82 -5.18
C VAL A 162 -3.69 -12.60 -3.69
N THR A 163 -3.11 -13.52 -2.91
CA THR A 163 -3.11 -13.45 -1.45
C THR A 163 -1.67 -13.58 -0.95
N GLY A 164 -1.28 -12.70 -0.02
CA GLY A 164 0.09 -12.67 0.52
C GLY A 164 0.38 -11.41 1.31
N PRO A 165 1.61 -11.26 1.84
CA PRO A 165 2.00 -10.09 2.63
C PRO A 165 1.99 -8.81 1.80
N VAL A 166 1.61 -7.68 2.43
CA VAL A 166 1.56 -6.37 1.77
C VAL A 166 2.43 -5.38 2.52
N LEU A 167 3.27 -4.65 1.77
CA LEU A 167 4.06 -3.56 2.30
C LEU A 167 3.29 -2.24 2.20
N TYR A 168 3.01 -1.59 3.32
CA TYR A 168 2.39 -0.27 3.39
C TYR A 168 3.43 0.81 3.69
N VAL A 169 3.68 1.72 2.75
CA VAL A 169 4.60 2.85 2.91
C VAL A 169 3.83 4.10 3.31
N ALA A 170 3.88 4.47 4.59
CA ALA A 170 3.14 5.62 5.13
C ALA A 170 4.01 6.89 5.16
N GLY A 171 3.95 7.67 4.09
CA GLY A 171 4.63 8.97 3.98
C GLY A 171 3.88 10.14 4.62
N GLU A 172 2.54 10.15 4.65
CA GLU A 172 1.77 11.22 5.30
C GLU A 172 1.66 11.03 6.83
N ASP A 173 1.23 9.84 7.27
CA ASP A 173 0.98 9.54 8.69
C ASP A 173 1.92 8.44 9.22
N PRO A 174 3.03 8.78 9.92
CA PRO A 174 4.00 7.77 10.37
C PRO A 174 3.54 6.97 11.61
N TYR A 175 2.34 7.23 12.13
CA TYR A 175 1.85 6.71 13.41
C TYR A 175 1.15 5.36 13.23
N ALA A 176 1.79 4.28 13.72
CA ALA A 176 1.32 2.92 13.48
C ALA A 176 -0.04 2.62 14.12
N ASP A 177 -0.32 3.24 15.25
CA ASP A 177 -1.58 3.16 15.99
C ASP A 177 -2.76 3.71 15.18
N PHE A 178 -2.56 4.76 14.38
CA PHE A 178 -3.59 5.28 13.49
C PHE A 178 -3.99 4.28 12.41
N HIS A 179 -2.99 3.65 11.77
CA HIS A 179 -3.22 2.61 10.77
C HIS A 179 -3.85 1.37 11.39
N ALA A 180 -3.32 0.89 12.52
CA ALA A 180 -3.85 -0.26 13.23
C ALA A 180 -5.32 -0.06 13.64
N ARG A 181 -5.65 1.09 14.21
CA ARG A 181 -7.03 1.42 14.57
C ARG A 181 -7.95 1.40 13.36
N SER A 182 -7.55 2.00 12.25
CA SER A 182 -8.35 2.02 11.02
C SER A 182 -8.53 0.62 10.43
N LEU A 183 -7.51 -0.23 10.49
CA LEU A 183 -7.60 -1.64 10.07
C LEU A 183 -8.56 -2.41 10.98
N ASP A 184 -8.50 -2.20 12.30
CA ASP A 184 -9.43 -2.82 13.25
C ASP A 184 -10.89 -2.37 13.01
N GLU A 185 -11.12 -1.09 12.67
CA GLU A 185 -12.45 -0.59 12.29
C GLU A 185 -12.99 -1.31 11.05
N ILE A 186 -12.16 -1.55 10.02
CA ILE A 186 -12.54 -2.29 8.81
C ILE A 186 -12.80 -3.77 9.14
N CYS A 187 -11.91 -4.40 9.91
CA CYS A 187 -12.04 -5.80 10.33
C CYS A 187 -13.36 -6.04 11.09
N ARG A 188 -13.72 -5.14 12.03
CA ARG A 188 -15.04 -5.19 12.69
C ARG A 188 -16.20 -5.16 11.69
N GLY A 189 -16.10 -4.34 10.64
CA GLY A 189 -17.17 -4.17 9.65
C GLY A 189 -17.44 -5.40 8.80
N ILE A 190 -16.44 -6.27 8.65
CA ILE A 190 -16.54 -7.56 7.94
C ILE A 190 -16.65 -8.76 8.90
N GLY A 191 -16.71 -8.53 10.22
CA GLY A 191 -16.78 -9.60 11.22
C GLY A 191 -15.49 -10.42 11.34
N TYR A 192 -14.34 -9.82 11.06
CA TYR A 192 -13.03 -10.46 11.06
C TYR A 192 -12.15 -9.93 12.20
N MET A 193 -11.25 -10.77 12.72
CA MET A 193 -10.23 -10.31 13.67
C MET A 193 -8.91 -10.07 12.95
N ARG A 194 -8.31 -8.89 13.09
CA ARG A 194 -7.02 -8.57 12.42
C ARG A 194 -5.91 -9.58 12.71
N ALA A 195 -5.88 -10.14 13.93
CA ALA A 195 -4.90 -11.15 14.34
C ALA A 195 -5.06 -12.50 13.61
N GLU A 196 -6.21 -12.74 12.98
CA GLU A 196 -6.49 -13.94 12.20
C GLU A 196 -6.09 -13.78 10.73
N ALA A 197 -5.60 -12.61 10.29
CA ALA A 197 -5.15 -12.42 8.91
C ALA A 197 -3.96 -13.37 8.62
N PRO A 198 -4.03 -14.20 7.57
CA PRO A 198 -3.00 -15.20 7.29
C PRO A 198 -1.66 -14.58 6.86
N HIS A 199 -1.67 -13.32 6.41
CA HIS A 199 -0.48 -12.60 6.00
C HIS A 199 -0.37 -11.23 6.68
N ALA A 200 0.87 -10.79 6.83
CA ALA A 200 1.19 -9.51 7.46
C ALA A 200 0.89 -8.32 6.55
N ILE A 201 0.47 -7.21 7.17
CA ILE A 201 0.55 -5.87 6.58
C ILE A 201 1.68 -5.15 7.30
N ASP A 202 2.84 -5.05 6.64
CA ASP A 202 4.01 -4.42 7.22
C ASP A 202 4.01 -2.92 6.94
N LEU A 203 4.11 -2.13 8.01
CA LEU A 203 4.16 -0.68 7.91
C LEU A 203 5.61 -0.22 7.81
N PHE A 204 5.99 0.32 6.64
CA PHE A 204 7.25 1.00 6.45
C PHE A 204 7.13 2.50 6.65
N LYS A 205 7.99 3.04 7.51
CA LYS A 205 8.01 4.47 7.88
C LYS A 205 9.20 5.15 7.19
N PRO A 206 8.97 5.98 6.17
CA PRO A 206 10.04 6.66 5.44
C PRO A 206 10.76 7.71 6.30
N ARG A 207 10.11 8.26 7.33
CA ARG A 207 10.63 9.33 8.23
C ARG A 207 11.03 10.59 7.45
N GLY A 208 10.16 11.04 6.54
CA GLY A 208 10.40 12.21 5.70
C GLY A 208 11.45 12.00 4.60
N ARG A 209 11.99 10.78 4.44
CA ARG A 209 12.93 10.48 3.35
C ARG A 209 12.14 10.18 2.07
N PRO A 210 12.59 10.70 0.91
CA PRO A 210 11.94 10.42 -0.36
C PRO A 210 12.18 8.98 -0.81
N LEU A 211 11.25 8.45 -1.61
CA LEU A 211 11.23 7.03 -1.99
C LEU A 211 12.52 6.58 -2.68
N HIS A 212 13.09 7.40 -3.56
CA HIS A 212 14.34 7.05 -4.26
C HIS A 212 15.55 6.83 -3.34
N ARG A 213 15.54 7.37 -2.12
CA ARG A 213 16.58 7.08 -1.12
C ARG A 213 16.32 5.79 -0.33
N LEU A 214 15.14 5.21 -0.48
CA LEU A 214 14.67 4.02 0.23
C LEU A 214 14.51 2.82 -0.70
N ALA A 215 14.38 3.07 -2.00
CA ALA A 215 14.12 2.10 -3.07
C ALA A 215 14.94 0.81 -2.90
N ARG A 216 16.27 0.94 -2.79
CA ARG A 216 17.17 -0.20 -2.54
C ARG A 216 16.75 -1.08 -1.37
N GLY A 217 16.54 -0.47 -0.20
CA GLY A 217 16.22 -1.23 1.01
C GLY A 217 14.83 -1.88 0.94
N LEU A 218 13.95 -1.36 0.09
CA LEU A 218 12.65 -1.94 -0.19
C LEU A 218 12.74 -3.03 -1.26
N ALA A 219 13.58 -2.85 -2.29
CA ALA A 219 13.86 -3.84 -3.33
C ALA A 219 14.51 -5.10 -2.76
N GLU A 220 15.42 -4.96 -1.79
CA GLU A 220 16.04 -6.06 -1.03
C GLU A 220 15.04 -6.91 -0.23
N ARG A 221 13.79 -6.44 -0.07
CA ARG A 221 12.73 -7.12 0.66
C ARG A 221 11.49 -7.36 -0.19
N ALA A 222 11.56 -7.04 -1.48
CA ALA A 222 10.36 -6.98 -2.31
C ALA A 222 9.73 -8.36 -2.52
N ASP A 223 10.55 -9.41 -2.55
CA ASP A 223 10.14 -10.82 -2.62
C ASP A 223 9.38 -11.30 -1.36
N GLU A 224 9.48 -10.59 -0.23
CA GLU A 224 8.66 -10.85 0.96
C GLU A 224 7.17 -10.46 0.76
N TYR A 225 6.85 -9.64 -0.26
CA TYR A 225 5.52 -9.05 -0.44
C TYR A 225 4.93 -9.31 -1.83
N VAL A 226 3.60 -9.43 -1.90
CA VAL A 226 2.89 -9.56 -3.18
C VAL A 226 2.55 -8.21 -3.81
N ALA A 227 2.56 -7.13 -3.01
CA ALA A 227 2.26 -5.77 -3.45
C ALA A 227 2.80 -4.73 -2.46
N VAL A 228 3.00 -3.51 -2.96
CA VAL A 228 3.30 -2.31 -2.16
C VAL A 228 2.22 -1.25 -2.33
N ILE A 229 1.78 -0.65 -1.22
CA ILE A 229 0.84 0.47 -1.20
C ILE A 229 1.55 1.72 -0.66
N LEU A 230 1.44 2.84 -1.38
CA LEU A 230 2.14 4.07 -1.07
C LEU A 230 1.16 5.19 -0.72
N ASP A 231 1.26 5.71 0.51
CA ASP A 231 0.35 6.72 1.06
C ASP A 231 1.13 7.92 1.66
N SER A 232 1.33 9.02 0.95
CA SER A 232 0.88 9.33 -0.42
C SER A 232 2.06 9.70 -1.30
N HIS A 233 1.87 9.69 -2.62
CA HIS A 233 2.85 10.13 -3.61
C HIS A 233 3.57 11.41 -3.20
N GLN A 234 2.81 12.48 -2.92
CA GLN A 234 3.37 13.81 -2.61
C GLN A 234 4.30 13.80 -1.39
N SER A 235 4.02 12.97 -0.39
CA SER A 235 4.85 12.83 0.81
C SER A 235 6.14 12.04 0.60
N LEU A 236 6.21 11.28 -0.50
CA LEU A 236 7.34 10.41 -0.84
C LEU A 236 8.24 11.00 -1.94
N LEU A 237 7.89 12.17 -2.46
CA LEU A 237 8.71 12.91 -3.40
C LEU A 237 9.91 13.55 -2.71
N GLY A 238 11.02 13.67 -3.45
CA GLY A 238 12.17 14.48 -3.03
C GLY A 238 11.85 15.97 -3.01
N GLU A 239 12.67 16.74 -2.29
CA GLU A 239 12.68 18.18 -2.47
C GLU A 239 13.17 18.53 -3.89
N VAL A 240 12.62 19.58 -4.46
CA VAL A 240 13.11 20.17 -5.70
C VAL A 240 14.34 21.01 -5.32
N HIS A 241 15.54 20.46 -5.46
CA HIS A 241 16.79 21.19 -5.20
C HIS A 241 17.22 22.01 -6.43
N ASP A 242 18.00 23.06 -6.20
CA ASP A 242 18.53 23.96 -7.24
C ASP A 242 19.27 23.17 -8.33
N GLY A 243 18.63 23.01 -9.49
CA GLY A 243 19.17 22.33 -10.67
C GLY A 243 18.29 21.19 -11.19
N GLY A 244 17.41 20.60 -10.37
CA GLY A 244 16.47 19.56 -10.79
C GLY A 244 15.04 20.08 -10.85
N GLY A 245 14.33 19.81 -11.94
CA GLY A 245 12.92 20.23 -12.10
C GLY A 245 11.93 19.28 -11.42
N ILE A 246 10.64 19.65 -11.44
CA ILE A 246 9.51 18.76 -11.05
C ILE A 246 9.59 17.42 -11.80
N ARG A 247 10.00 17.46 -13.08
CA ARG A 247 10.17 16.28 -13.92
C ARG A 247 11.22 15.31 -13.38
N ASP A 248 12.36 15.80 -12.93
CA ASP A 248 13.46 14.95 -12.44
C ASP A 248 13.07 14.28 -11.12
N ARG A 249 12.45 15.06 -10.22
CA ARG A 249 11.92 14.55 -8.94
C ARG A 249 10.91 13.43 -9.16
N ASP A 250 9.95 13.62 -10.07
CA ASP A 250 8.94 12.62 -10.39
C ASP A 250 9.57 11.41 -11.10
N SER A 251 10.55 11.62 -11.97
CA SER A 251 11.31 10.54 -12.61
C SER A 251 12.04 9.68 -11.58
N LEU A 252 12.68 10.28 -10.58
CA LEU A 252 13.33 9.56 -9.49
C LEU A 252 12.34 8.71 -8.68
N PHE A 253 11.12 9.22 -8.44
CA PHE A 253 10.08 8.45 -7.74
C PHE A 253 9.66 7.21 -8.55
N TRP A 254 9.39 7.36 -9.85
CA TRP A 254 8.97 6.20 -10.66
C TRP A 254 10.11 5.22 -10.92
N THR A 255 11.34 5.68 -11.10
CA THR A 255 12.51 4.79 -11.17
C THR A 255 12.67 4.00 -9.87
N ALA A 256 12.41 4.63 -8.71
CA ALA A 256 12.44 3.94 -7.43
C ALA A 256 11.36 2.85 -7.33
N LEU A 257 10.16 3.09 -7.85
CA LEU A 257 9.10 2.07 -7.92
C LEU A 257 9.46 0.92 -8.87
N ASP A 258 10.01 1.25 -10.04
CA ASP A 258 10.48 0.24 -10.99
C ASP A 258 11.60 -0.62 -10.37
N GLU A 259 12.47 -0.04 -9.54
CA GLU A 259 13.53 -0.75 -8.81
C GLU A 259 12.99 -1.69 -7.71
N ILE A 260 11.93 -1.29 -7.00
CA ILE A 260 11.28 -2.17 -6.01
C ILE A 260 10.72 -3.43 -6.69
N GLY A 261 10.25 -3.34 -7.93
CA GLY A 261 10.01 -4.51 -8.78
C GLY A 261 8.76 -5.34 -8.47
N ILE A 262 7.88 -4.88 -7.57
CA ILE A 262 6.57 -5.51 -7.30
C ILE A 262 5.40 -4.57 -7.64
N PRO A 263 4.19 -5.09 -7.84
CA PRO A 263 3.01 -4.26 -8.12
C PRO A 263 2.81 -3.15 -7.09
N SER A 264 2.56 -1.93 -7.56
CA SER A 264 2.44 -0.74 -6.70
C SER A 264 1.09 -0.06 -6.82
N PHE A 265 0.49 0.29 -5.68
CA PHE A 265 -0.73 1.11 -5.60
C PHE A 265 -0.42 2.42 -4.89
N THR A 266 -0.37 3.50 -5.66
CA THR A 266 -0.03 4.83 -5.17
C THR A 266 -1.27 5.68 -4.95
N ILE A 267 -1.43 6.21 -3.75
CA ILE A 267 -2.43 7.23 -3.48
C ILE A 267 -1.84 8.59 -3.80
N GLY A 268 -2.58 9.43 -4.53
CA GLY A 268 -2.13 10.77 -4.88
C GLY A 268 -3.23 11.81 -4.81
N HIS A 269 -2.82 13.06 -4.65
CA HIS A 269 -3.68 14.23 -4.82
C HIS A 269 -3.67 14.71 -6.28
N PRO A 270 -4.76 15.35 -6.75
CA PRO A 270 -4.83 15.93 -8.09
C PRO A 270 -4.03 17.23 -8.20
N ASN A 271 -3.84 17.70 -9.43
CA ASN A 271 -3.28 19.04 -9.67
C ASN A 271 -4.11 20.14 -9.01
N ARG A 272 -3.46 21.26 -8.66
CA ARG A 272 -4.09 22.39 -7.95
C ARG A 272 -5.31 22.95 -8.69
N GLY A 273 -5.25 23.04 -10.01
CA GLY A 273 -6.37 23.54 -10.84
C GLY A 273 -7.60 22.62 -10.78
N ASP A 274 -7.38 21.31 -10.84
CA ASP A 274 -8.47 20.32 -10.84
C ASP A 274 -9.14 20.16 -9.48
N ARG A 275 -8.40 20.41 -8.39
CA ARG A 275 -8.94 20.30 -7.03
C ARG A 275 -10.19 21.17 -6.83
N GLN A 276 -10.24 22.37 -7.43
CA GLN A 276 -11.38 23.29 -7.28
C GLN A 276 -12.60 22.88 -8.11
N ARG A 277 -12.42 22.04 -9.13
CA ARG A 277 -13.48 21.58 -10.04
C ARG A 277 -13.47 20.06 -10.17
N TRP A 278 -13.22 19.35 -9.07
CA TRP A 278 -12.91 17.93 -9.08
C TRP A 278 -13.98 17.08 -9.80
N ASN A 279 -15.27 17.37 -9.59
CA ASN A 279 -16.33 16.62 -10.25
C ASN A 279 -16.35 16.77 -11.78
N ALA A 280 -15.75 17.85 -12.31
CA ALA A 280 -15.62 18.11 -13.73
C ALA A 280 -14.18 17.93 -14.24
N SER A 281 -13.25 17.45 -13.40
CA SER A 281 -11.86 17.26 -13.79
C SER A 281 -11.66 15.97 -14.60
N ASP A 282 -10.56 15.93 -15.32
CA ASP A 282 -10.08 14.75 -16.06
C ASP A 282 -9.27 13.79 -15.16
N GLY A 283 -9.25 14.04 -13.84
CA GLY A 283 -8.47 13.29 -12.86
C GLY A 283 -6.97 13.37 -13.07
N SER A 284 -6.42 14.52 -13.49
CA SER A 284 -4.97 14.66 -13.65
C SER A 284 -4.23 14.49 -12.32
N PHE A 285 -3.15 13.72 -12.37
CA PHE A 285 -2.28 13.42 -11.22
C PHE A 285 -1.31 14.58 -10.98
N ALA A 286 -1.11 15.00 -9.72
CA ALA A 286 -0.26 16.15 -9.46
C ALA A 286 1.21 15.91 -9.85
N GLY A 287 1.86 16.91 -10.45
CA GLY A 287 3.28 16.86 -10.82
C GLY A 287 3.50 17.08 -12.31
N SER A 288 4.45 16.35 -12.89
CA SER A 288 4.82 16.44 -14.30
C SER A 288 4.10 15.40 -15.18
N ASP A 289 4.29 15.53 -16.49
CA ASP A 289 3.85 14.57 -17.51
C ASP A 289 4.39 13.16 -17.26
N VAL A 290 5.55 13.02 -16.60
CA VAL A 290 6.13 11.73 -16.21
C VAL A 290 5.15 10.89 -15.40
N ASN A 291 4.39 11.50 -14.48
CA ASN A 291 3.39 10.77 -13.69
C ASN A 291 2.30 10.21 -14.60
N GLN A 292 1.86 10.99 -15.58
CA GLN A 292 0.84 10.55 -16.52
C GLN A 292 1.33 9.37 -17.35
N ASP A 293 2.59 9.37 -17.78
CA ASP A 293 3.15 8.32 -18.63
C ASP A 293 3.44 7.03 -17.86
N ARG A 294 4.05 7.16 -16.67
CA ARG A 294 4.52 6.04 -15.84
C ARG A 294 3.40 5.28 -15.14
N ILE A 295 2.29 5.93 -14.80
CA ILE A 295 1.10 5.26 -14.28
C ILE A 295 0.50 4.39 -15.39
N ARG A 296 0.38 3.07 -15.14
CA ARG A 296 -0.21 2.12 -16.09
C ARG A 296 -1.71 2.00 -15.91
N CYS A 297 -2.19 2.08 -14.67
CA CYS A 297 -3.62 2.09 -14.33
C CYS A 297 -3.97 3.29 -13.46
N ARG A 298 -4.93 4.12 -13.88
CA ARG A 298 -5.29 5.36 -13.18
C ARG A 298 -6.76 5.37 -12.80
N TRP A 299 -7.02 5.57 -11.53
CA TRP A 299 -8.34 5.66 -10.94
C TRP A 299 -8.60 7.05 -10.36
N MET A 300 -9.81 7.53 -10.59
CA MET A 300 -10.31 8.75 -9.99
C MET A 300 -11.37 8.40 -8.96
N ALA A 301 -11.18 8.82 -7.72
CA ALA A 301 -12.21 8.67 -6.69
C ALA A 301 -13.10 9.91 -6.68
N ARG A 302 -14.39 9.69 -6.86
CA ARG A 302 -15.45 10.68 -6.60
C ARG A 302 -16.22 10.25 -5.38
N SER A 303 -16.63 11.22 -4.58
CA SER A 303 -17.51 10.95 -3.46
C SER A 303 -18.64 11.95 -3.36
N LYS A 304 -19.77 11.47 -2.87
CA LYS A 304 -20.88 12.29 -2.42
C LYS A 304 -21.21 11.89 -0.99
N ASP A 305 -21.12 12.85 -0.08
CA ASP A 305 -21.65 12.68 1.28
C ASP A 305 -23.17 12.60 1.21
N ASP A 306 -23.77 11.76 2.05
CA ASP A 306 -25.22 11.73 2.14
C ASP A 306 -25.73 13.01 2.82
N ASP A 307 -26.84 13.54 2.29
CA ASP A 307 -27.33 14.89 2.57
C ASP A 307 -27.82 15.08 4.03
N GLU A 308 -27.96 13.98 4.80
CA GLU A 308 -28.31 14.01 6.23
C GLU A 308 -27.42 13.04 7.04
N PRO A 309 -26.39 13.54 7.75
CA PRO A 309 -25.62 12.70 8.67
C PRO A 309 -26.53 12.24 9.82
N LEU A 310 -26.84 10.95 9.86
CA LEU A 310 -27.43 10.34 11.04
C LEU A 310 -26.38 10.34 12.16
N ILE A 311 -26.77 10.78 13.36
CA ILE A 311 -25.83 10.89 14.49
C ILE A 311 -25.17 9.53 14.76
N GLY A 312 -23.84 9.53 14.80
CA GLY A 312 -23.02 8.34 15.00
C GLY A 312 -22.85 7.45 13.75
N ILE A 313 -23.29 7.89 12.57
CA ILE A 313 -23.09 7.23 11.28
C ILE A 313 -22.59 8.24 10.26
N TYR A 314 -21.37 8.03 9.77
CA TYR A 314 -20.85 8.74 8.61
C TYR A 314 -20.98 7.84 7.41
N ARG A 315 -21.80 8.23 6.43
CA ARG A 315 -21.98 7.50 5.18
C ARG A 315 -21.57 8.37 4.01
N ARG A 316 -20.73 7.82 3.15
CA ARG A 316 -20.26 8.47 1.94
C ARG A 316 -20.33 7.50 0.77
N ARG A 317 -20.97 7.91 -0.31
CA ARG A 317 -20.99 7.17 -1.57
C ARG A 317 -19.72 7.47 -2.35
N TYR A 318 -19.11 6.43 -2.87
CA TYR A 318 -17.88 6.44 -3.65
C TYR A 318 -18.14 5.91 -5.06
N THR A 319 -17.42 6.48 -6.00
CA THR A 319 -17.28 5.91 -7.35
C THR A 319 -15.82 6.04 -7.76
N LEU A 320 -15.26 4.93 -8.21
CA LEU A 320 -13.92 4.82 -8.75
C LEU A 320 -14.04 4.71 -10.26
N ASP A 321 -13.57 5.71 -10.97
CA ASP A 321 -13.60 5.76 -12.43
C ASP A 321 -12.22 5.42 -12.99
N ASN A 322 -12.15 4.41 -13.87
CA ASN A 322 -10.90 4.10 -14.56
C ASN A 322 -10.67 5.12 -15.70
N LEU A 323 -9.60 5.89 -15.56
CA LEU A 323 -9.22 6.92 -16.53
C LEU A 323 -8.12 6.46 -17.48
N LYS A 324 -7.33 5.48 -17.06
CA LYS A 324 -6.23 4.93 -17.84
C LYS A 324 -6.06 3.44 -17.53
N TRP A 325 -5.91 2.66 -18.59
CA TRP A 325 -5.32 1.33 -18.55
C TRP A 325 -4.49 1.15 -19.83
N THR A 326 -3.22 0.80 -19.71
CA THR A 326 -2.30 0.74 -20.86
C THR A 326 -2.32 -0.59 -21.61
N HIS A 327 -2.89 -1.64 -21.04
CA HIS A 327 -2.83 -3.00 -21.60
C HIS A 327 -4.19 -3.50 -22.12
N GLY A 328 -5.19 -2.63 -22.26
CA GLY A 328 -6.51 -3.05 -22.74
C GLY A 328 -7.60 -1.99 -22.61
N PRO A 329 -8.88 -2.39 -22.75
CA PRO A 329 -10.00 -1.51 -22.50
C PRO A 329 -10.02 -1.08 -21.03
N ARG A 330 -10.54 0.12 -20.78
CA ARG A 330 -10.70 0.62 -19.40
C ARG A 330 -11.66 -0.29 -18.63
N PHE A 331 -11.34 -0.48 -17.35
CA PHE A 331 -12.22 -1.21 -16.43
C PHE A 331 -13.54 -0.45 -16.23
N ALA A 332 -14.60 -1.20 -15.94
CA ALA A 332 -15.87 -0.59 -15.57
C ALA A 332 -15.72 0.23 -14.27
N PRO A 333 -16.46 1.33 -14.10
CA PRO A 333 -16.48 2.05 -12.84
C PRO A 333 -16.96 1.16 -11.70
N VAL A 334 -16.39 1.39 -10.50
CA VAL A 334 -16.75 0.64 -9.28
C VAL A 334 -17.41 1.60 -8.31
N SER A 335 -18.62 1.28 -7.84
CA SER A 335 -19.39 2.13 -6.95
C SER A 335 -19.80 1.38 -5.68
N PHE A 336 -19.43 1.94 -4.54
CA PHE A 336 -19.75 1.45 -3.19
C PHE A 336 -19.97 2.63 -2.25
N ALA A 337 -20.46 2.39 -1.04
CA ALA A 337 -20.37 3.36 0.04
C ALA A 337 -19.43 2.90 1.13
N ILE A 338 -18.87 3.89 1.83
CA ILE A 338 -18.14 3.69 3.07
C ILE A 338 -19.04 4.18 4.20
N GLU A 339 -19.32 3.29 5.14
CA GLU A 339 -20.11 3.57 6.33
C GLU A 339 -19.22 3.41 7.56
N ARG A 340 -19.05 4.49 8.31
CA ARG A 340 -18.35 4.47 9.59
C ARG A 340 -19.34 4.76 10.70
N PHE A 341 -19.61 3.78 11.56
CA PHE A 341 -20.60 3.88 12.60
C PHE A 341 -20.10 3.30 13.91
N ARG A 342 -20.78 3.62 15.01
CA ARG A 342 -20.49 3.01 16.32
C ARG A 342 -21.75 2.35 16.84
N ALA A 343 -21.75 1.02 16.94
CA ALA A 343 -22.86 0.33 17.56
C ALA A 343 -22.92 0.63 19.07
N TYR A 344 -24.14 0.72 19.60
CA TYR A 344 -24.32 1.03 21.02
C TYR A 344 -23.91 -0.18 21.87
N GLY A 345 -22.98 0.05 22.80
CA GLY A 345 -22.42 -1.01 23.66
C GLY A 345 -21.10 -1.59 23.16
N GLU A 346 -20.68 -1.25 21.93
CA GLU A 346 -19.38 -1.66 21.39
C GLU A 346 -18.25 -0.66 21.71
N GLU A 347 -17.07 -1.22 21.94
CA GLU A 347 -15.83 -0.46 22.07
C GLU A 347 -15.26 -0.18 20.66
N GLY A 348 -15.32 1.09 20.25
CA GLY A 348 -14.70 1.57 19.01
C GLY A 348 -15.69 1.90 17.89
N TRP A 349 -15.14 2.27 16.74
CA TRP A 349 -15.88 2.51 15.51
C TRP A 349 -15.83 1.25 14.63
N THR A 350 -16.79 1.13 13.73
CA THR A 350 -16.90 0.06 12.75
C THR A 350 -16.98 0.70 11.37
N LEU A 351 -16.22 0.17 10.41
CA LEU A 351 -16.16 0.67 9.05
C LEU A 351 -16.55 -0.44 8.08
N ARG A 352 -17.63 -0.24 7.35
CA ARG A 352 -18.19 -1.18 6.38
C ARG A 352 -18.19 -0.60 4.98
N PHE A 353 -18.02 -1.47 3.98
CA PHE A 353 -18.20 -1.16 2.58
C PHE A 353 -19.45 -1.87 2.06
N THR A 354 -20.31 -1.16 1.32
CA THR A 354 -21.62 -1.67 0.87
C THR A 354 -21.79 -1.34 -0.62
N PRO A 355 -22.32 -2.24 -1.47
CA PRO A 355 -22.59 -1.94 -2.87
C PRO A 355 -23.49 -0.71 -3.03
N SER A 356 -23.19 0.17 -4.00
CA SER A 356 -24.01 1.37 -4.20
C SER A 356 -25.43 1.07 -4.69
N GLU A 357 -25.64 -0.03 -5.42
CA GLU A 357 -26.98 -0.45 -5.87
C GLU A 357 -27.89 -0.86 -4.71
N GLU A 358 -27.32 -1.51 -3.69
CA GLU A 358 -28.05 -1.90 -2.48
C GLU A 358 -28.57 -0.64 -1.77
N LEU A 359 -27.73 0.39 -1.67
CA LEU A 359 -28.10 1.68 -1.10
C LEU A 359 -29.14 2.46 -1.91
N GLN A 360 -29.10 2.36 -3.25
CA GLN A 360 -30.11 2.99 -4.10
C GLN A 360 -31.47 2.30 -3.96
N ARG A 361 -31.50 0.95 -3.88
CA ARG A 361 -32.73 0.20 -3.57
C ARG A 361 -33.26 0.56 -2.19
N GLU A 362 -32.38 0.68 -1.20
CA GLU A 362 -32.75 1.10 0.17
C GLU A 362 -33.38 2.50 0.23
N GLN A 363 -32.82 3.48 -0.48
CA GLN A 363 -33.36 4.84 -0.57
C GLN A 363 -34.71 4.86 -1.33
N GLY A 364 -34.85 4.06 -2.39
CA GLY A 364 -36.08 3.95 -3.18
C GLY A 364 -37.21 3.20 -2.46
N GLU A 365 -36.88 2.22 -1.61
CA GLU A 365 -37.84 1.45 -0.81
C GLU A 365 -38.17 2.10 0.55
N GLY A 366 -37.52 3.21 0.91
CA GLY A 366 -37.64 3.83 2.24
C GLY A 366 -37.16 2.93 3.38
N ARG A 367 -36.39 1.87 3.06
CA ARG A 367 -35.87 0.89 4.01
C ARG A 367 -34.42 1.22 4.33
N SER A 368 -34.13 1.55 5.58
CA SER A 368 -32.76 1.71 6.04
C SER A 368 -32.22 0.36 6.55
N VAL A 369 -31.39 -0.33 5.77
CA VAL A 369 -30.72 -1.54 6.27
C VAL A 369 -29.56 -1.10 7.16
N GLY A 370 -29.57 -1.53 8.42
CA GLY A 370 -28.46 -1.32 9.33
C GLY A 370 -28.36 0.07 9.98
N ARG A 371 -29.45 0.84 10.09
CA ARG A 371 -29.51 1.84 11.19
C ARG A 371 -29.21 1.08 12.49
N PRO A 372 -28.33 1.56 13.39
CA PRO A 372 -28.48 1.24 14.80
C PRO A 372 -29.87 1.76 15.14
N THR A 373 -30.84 0.85 15.15
CA THR A 373 -32.29 1.09 15.32
C THR A 373 -32.54 2.06 16.46
N VAL A 374 -31.70 1.97 17.48
CA VAL A 374 -31.57 2.79 18.68
C VAL A 374 -31.52 4.32 18.47
N PHE A 375 -30.74 4.86 17.52
CA PHE A 375 -30.65 6.33 17.35
C PHE A 375 -31.84 6.87 16.58
N GLY A 376 -32.22 6.20 15.48
CA GLY A 376 -33.41 6.57 14.70
C GLY A 376 -34.68 6.50 15.55
N GLU A 377 -34.79 5.47 16.39
CA GLU A 377 -35.84 5.35 17.41
C GLU A 377 -35.82 6.50 18.42
N THR A 378 -34.63 6.87 18.93
CA THR A 378 -34.50 7.96 19.92
C THR A 378 -34.80 9.32 19.30
N LEU A 379 -34.34 9.58 18.08
CA LEU A 379 -34.64 10.79 17.31
C LEU A 379 -36.12 10.88 16.95
N ALA A 380 -36.74 9.79 16.48
CA ALA A 380 -38.16 9.75 16.16
C ALA A 380 -39.03 9.95 17.42
N ALA A 381 -38.69 9.28 18.53
CA ALA A 381 -39.35 9.48 19.81
C ALA A 381 -39.16 10.93 20.32
N TRP A 382 -37.97 11.49 20.16
CA TRP A 382 -37.71 12.89 20.46
C TRP A 382 -38.56 13.81 19.57
N GLN A 383 -38.58 13.65 18.25
CA GLN A 383 -39.42 14.46 17.35
C GLN A 383 -40.92 14.34 17.70
N ALA A 384 -41.36 13.17 18.18
CA ALA A 384 -42.71 12.93 18.70
C ALA A 384 -42.97 13.49 20.12
N GLY A 385 -42.01 14.19 20.73
CA GLY A 385 -42.17 14.90 22.00
C GLY A 385 -41.63 14.19 23.24
N ALA A 386 -40.99 13.02 23.11
CA ALA A 386 -40.37 12.33 24.24
C ALA A 386 -39.06 13.03 24.67
N ARG A 387 -39.20 14.05 25.53
CA ARG A 387 -38.10 14.91 26.01
C ARG A 387 -37.50 14.43 27.33
N ALA A 388 -38.11 13.49 28.03
CA ALA A 388 -37.66 12.97 29.32
C ALA A 388 -37.35 11.46 29.28
N PRO A 389 -36.45 10.94 30.13
CA PRO A 389 -36.10 9.52 30.16
C PRO A 389 -37.29 8.58 30.34
N LYS A 390 -38.29 8.97 31.14
CA LYS A 390 -39.53 8.19 31.32
C LYS A 390 -40.33 8.08 30.03
N GLN A 391 -40.51 9.20 29.32
CA GLN A 391 -41.25 9.23 28.06
C GLN A 391 -40.52 8.43 26.98
N LEU A 392 -39.19 8.56 26.91
CA LEU A 392 -38.38 7.83 25.95
C LEU A 392 -38.38 6.31 26.26
N ALA A 393 -38.32 5.94 27.54
CA ALA A 393 -38.43 4.55 27.98
C ALA A 393 -39.77 3.92 27.57
N GLU A 394 -40.86 4.67 27.70
CA GLU A 394 -42.20 4.25 27.34
C GLU A 394 -42.37 4.11 25.82
N VAL A 395 -41.93 5.10 25.03
CA VAL A 395 -42.02 5.06 23.56
C VAL A 395 -41.16 3.95 22.97
N LEU A 396 -39.99 3.67 23.55
CA LEU A 396 -39.05 2.69 23.02
C LEU A 396 -39.12 1.32 23.71
N SER A 397 -40.01 1.14 24.69
CA SER A 397 -40.12 -0.09 25.48
C SER A 397 -38.77 -0.55 26.08
N ILE A 398 -37.99 0.41 26.59
CA ILE A 398 -36.67 0.16 27.21
C ILE A 398 -36.68 0.58 28.69
N SER A 399 -35.65 0.17 29.44
CA SER A 399 -35.49 0.61 30.84
C SER A 399 -35.29 2.13 30.93
N GLN A 400 -35.75 2.76 32.02
CA GLN A 400 -35.50 4.19 32.26
C GLN A 400 -34.02 4.54 32.37
N ALA A 401 -33.19 3.61 32.87
CA ALA A 401 -31.74 3.80 32.94
C ALA A 401 -31.12 3.89 31.53
N THR A 402 -31.52 2.98 30.64
CA THR A 402 -31.11 2.97 29.23
C THR A 402 -31.63 4.23 28.52
N ALA A 403 -32.89 4.61 28.73
CA ALA A 403 -33.47 5.82 28.15
C ALA A 403 -32.75 7.09 28.64
N ARG A 404 -32.36 7.15 29.92
CA ARG A 404 -31.60 8.28 30.48
C ARG A 404 -30.24 8.43 29.81
N GLN A 405 -29.53 7.33 29.63
CA GLN A 405 -28.24 7.33 28.92
C GLN A 405 -28.39 7.73 27.44
N ARG A 406 -29.41 7.19 26.75
CA ARG A 406 -29.72 7.56 25.36
C ARG A 406 -30.02 9.05 25.22
N LEU A 407 -30.89 9.58 26.07
CA LEU A 407 -31.29 10.98 26.05
C LEU A 407 -30.15 11.94 26.44
N HIS A 408 -29.26 11.53 27.37
CA HIS A 408 -28.08 12.30 27.73
C HIS A 408 -27.12 12.45 26.55
N ARG A 409 -26.71 11.34 25.94
CA ARG A 409 -25.82 11.35 24.77
C ARG A 409 -26.47 12.07 23.59
N PHE A 410 -27.75 11.82 23.33
CA PHE A 410 -28.51 12.51 22.29
C PHE A 410 -28.46 14.04 22.45
N ARG A 411 -28.54 14.55 23.70
CA ARG A 411 -28.42 15.99 23.98
C ARG A 411 -26.97 16.51 23.88
N GLU A 412 -25.99 15.75 24.37
CA GLU A 412 -24.57 16.09 24.21
C GLU A 412 -24.18 16.20 22.74
N ASP A 413 -24.72 15.32 21.90
CA ASP A 413 -24.43 15.27 20.47
C ASP A 413 -25.19 16.37 19.69
N LEU A 414 -26.44 16.69 20.08
CA LEU A 414 -27.16 17.88 19.55
C LEU A 414 -26.38 19.17 19.81
N ASN A 415 -25.87 19.34 21.03
CA ASN A 415 -25.14 20.54 21.41
C ASN A 415 -23.78 20.68 20.70
N LYS A 416 -23.18 19.57 20.23
CA LYS A 416 -21.94 19.59 19.44
C LYS A 416 -22.20 19.88 17.95
N GLY A 417 -23.32 19.44 17.41
CA GLY A 417 -23.71 19.74 16.04
C GLY A 417 -24.01 21.23 15.80
N GLU A 418 -24.48 21.95 16.82
CA GLU A 418 -24.72 23.40 16.77
C GLU A 418 -23.45 24.25 16.95
N SER A 419 -22.34 23.69 17.46
CA SER A 419 -21.06 24.42 17.60
C SER A 419 -20.17 24.36 16.37
N ASP A 420 -20.43 23.41 15.47
CA ASP A 420 -19.66 23.16 14.24
C ASP A 420 -20.38 23.67 12.97
N ALA A 421 -21.54 24.32 13.13
CA ALA A 421 -22.32 25.01 12.08
C ALA A 421 -22.28 26.53 12.32
#